data_AF-A0A812R5Y8-F1
#
_entry.id   AF-A0A812R5Y8-F1
#
_cell.length_a   1.000
_cell.length_b   1.000
_cell.length_c   1.000
_cell.angle_alpha   90.00
_cell.angle_beta   90.00
_cell.angle_gamma   90.00
#
_symmetry.space_group_name_H-M   'P 1'
#
loop_
_entity.id
_entity.type
_entity.pdbx_description
1 polymer ?
#
loop_
_entity_poly.entity_id
_entity_poly.type
_entity_poly.pdbx_seq_one_letter_code
_entity_poly.pdbx_strand_id
1 'polypeptide(L)'
;MSMKACISYESPFWLLCSTAFSAMEAEDQPRFDCAGLKEDWDGLQNVREALRAGGDLVTGNLGEFSVARCVANLDILMPLAARSFACAHRRPEIEGLREQTTLTLQAHHRQPDESTVDDWAWELRKLLTFMKRKAARREVSTDLCLHL
;
A
#
# COMPACT_ATOMS: atom_id res chain seq x y z
N MET A 1 5.09 32.31 -16.91
CA MET A 1 5.43 30.98 -17.46
C MET A 1 5.64 30.06 -16.26
N SER A 2 4.67 29.18 -16.01
CA SER A 2 4.63 28.34 -14.81
C SER A 2 5.15 26.95 -15.17
N MET A 3 6.35 26.60 -14.69
CA MET A 3 6.95 25.29 -14.90
C MET A 3 6.29 24.30 -13.93
N LYS A 4 5.37 23.49 -14.44
CA LYS A 4 4.87 22.30 -13.74
C LYS A 4 5.95 21.23 -13.81
N ALA A 5 6.66 21.01 -12.72
CA ALA A 5 7.56 19.87 -12.56
C ALA A 5 6.74 18.60 -12.38
N CYS A 6 6.69 17.76 -13.41
CA CYS A 6 6.12 16.42 -13.34
C CYS A 6 7.18 15.47 -12.79
N ILE A 7 7.05 15.14 -11.51
CA ILE A 7 7.79 14.04 -10.88
C ILE A 7 7.07 12.77 -11.29
N SER A 8 7.70 11.97 -12.14
CA SER A 8 7.23 10.60 -12.40
C SER A 8 8.27 9.65 -11.77
N TYR A 9 7.86 8.44 -11.41
CA TYR A 9 8.68 7.43 -10.75
C TYR A 9 8.45 6.11 -11.47
N GLU A 10 9.49 5.49 -12.00
CA GLU A 10 9.42 4.12 -12.48
C GLU A 10 9.94 3.13 -11.45
N SER A 11 9.02 2.29 -10.98
CA SER A 11 9.38 1.02 -10.39
C SER A 11 9.11 -0.08 -11.43
N PRO A 12 10.10 -0.94 -11.78
CA PRO A 12 9.94 -2.08 -12.69
C PRO A 12 8.96 -3.16 -12.19
N PHE A 13 8.35 -2.95 -11.02
CA PHE A 13 7.39 -3.85 -10.41
C PHE A 13 6.10 -4.01 -11.24
N TRP A 14 5.69 -2.98 -11.98
CA TRP A 14 4.37 -2.95 -12.65
C TRP A 14 4.30 -3.78 -13.93
N LEU A 15 5.40 -3.91 -14.68
CA LEU A 15 5.43 -4.67 -15.94
C LEU A 15 5.45 -6.20 -15.71
N LEU A 16 6.02 -6.65 -14.58
CA LEU A 16 6.02 -8.06 -14.18
C LEU A 16 4.62 -8.55 -13.75
N CYS A 17 3.69 -7.65 -13.43
CA CYS A 17 2.33 -8.02 -13.01
C CYS A 17 1.40 -8.46 -14.16
N SER A 18 1.64 -8.05 -15.42
CA SER A 18 0.64 -8.24 -16.48
C SER A 18 0.66 -9.62 -17.15
N THR A 19 1.73 -10.42 -17.01
CA THR A 19 1.91 -11.67 -17.80
C THR A 19 1.69 -12.96 -17.02
N ALA A 20 1.48 -12.92 -15.70
CA ALA A 20 1.35 -14.13 -14.86
C ALA A 20 -0.10 -14.62 -14.62
N PHE A 21 -1.10 -14.03 -15.28
CA PHE A 21 -2.51 -14.16 -14.86
C PHE A 21 -3.25 -15.44 -15.31
N SER A 22 -2.70 -16.30 -16.18
CA SER A 22 -3.57 -17.26 -16.91
C SER A 22 -3.25 -18.77 -16.83
N ALA A 23 -2.37 -19.29 -15.96
CA ALA A 23 -2.06 -20.73 -16.05
C ALA A 23 -1.62 -21.49 -14.77
N MET A 24 -2.21 -21.25 -13.59
CA MET A 24 -2.00 -22.16 -12.44
C MET A 24 -3.28 -22.37 -11.62
N GLU A 25 -3.99 -23.45 -11.92
CA GLU A 25 -5.07 -24.00 -11.08
C GLU A 25 -4.48 -24.85 -9.94
N ALA A 26 -4.90 -24.50 -8.72
CA ALA A 26 -5.09 -25.33 -7.52
C ALA A 26 -4.06 -26.43 -7.14
N GLU A 27 -3.12 -26.09 -6.26
CA GLU A 27 -3.05 -26.60 -4.87
C GLU A 27 -2.12 -25.70 -4.04
N ASP A 28 -2.57 -25.32 -2.84
CA ASP A 28 -1.94 -24.41 -1.85
C ASP A 28 -1.36 -23.08 -2.37
N GLN A 29 -2.22 -22.23 -2.92
CA GLN A 29 -1.80 -20.85 -3.21
C GLN A 29 -1.43 -20.14 -1.90
N PRO A 30 -0.23 -19.53 -1.82
CA PRO A 30 0.22 -18.89 -0.59
C PRO A 30 -0.78 -17.82 -0.17
N ARG A 31 -1.20 -17.87 1.10
CA ARG A 31 -2.05 -16.83 1.69
C ARG A 31 -1.25 -15.53 1.79
N PHE A 32 -1.96 -14.40 1.80
CA PHE A 32 -1.31 -13.13 2.08
C PHE A 32 -0.88 -13.13 3.54
N ASP A 33 0.43 -13.09 3.78
CA ASP A 33 0.98 -12.97 5.13
C ASP A 33 1.18 -11.50 5.51
N CYS A 34 0.48 -11.09 6.58
CA CYS A 34 0.60 -9.76 7.16
C CYS A 34 1.76 -9.66 8.17
N ALA A 35 2.35 -10.77 8.62
CA ALA A 35 3.41 -10.73 9.61
C ALA A 35 4.64 -9.96 9.10
N GLY A 36 5.23 -9.13 9.95
CA GLY A 36 6.40 -8.31 9.60
C GLY A 36 6.08 -6.98 8.90
N LEU A 37 4.79 -6.67 8.64
CA LEU A 37 4.42 -5.39 8.03
C LEU A 37 4.79 -4.20 8.92
N LYS A 38 4.71 -4.35 10.23
CA LYS A 38 5.11 -3.31 11.17
C LYS A 38 6.60 -2.97 11.05
N GLU A 39 7.46 -3.98 10.90
CA GLU A 39 8.89 -3.79 10.64
C GLU A 39 9.14 -3.15 9.26
N ASP A 40 8.41 -3.58 8.23
CA ASP A 40 8.49 -2.98 6.89
C ASP A 40 8.12 -1.49 6.94
N TRP A 41 7.05 -1.12 7.64
CA TRP A 41 6.61 0.27 7.78
C TRP A 41 7.53 1.11 8.67
N ASP A 42 8.05 0.55 9.77
CA ASP A 42 9.03 1.23 10.62
C ASP A 42 10.39 1.41 9.93
N GLY A 43 10.72 0.56 8.96
CA GLY A 43 11.88 0.73 8.09
C GLY A 43 11.82 1.97 7.20
N LEU A 44 10.62 2.50 6.94
CA LEU A 44 10.39 3.64 6.05
C LEU A 44 10.49 4.96 6.82
N GLN A 45 11.52 5.75 6.50
CA GLN A 45 11.78 7.03 7.17
C GLN A 45 10.58 7.99 7.11
N ASN A 46 9.94 8.13 5.95
CA ASN A 46 8.79 9.02 5.76
C ASN A 46 7.61 8.66 6.68
N VAL A 47 7.33 7.36 6.84
CA VAL A 47 6.26 6.87 7.71
C VAL A 47 6.58 7.19 9.17
N ARG A 48 7.82 6.94 9.61
CA ARG A 48 8.25 7.28 10.98
C ARG A 48 8.18 8.78 11.25
N GLU A 49 8.61 9.61 10.31
CA GLU A 49 8.58 11.07 10.45
C GLU A 49 7.13 11.57 10.54
N ALA A 50 6.23 11.07 9.68
CA ALA A 50 4.81 11.40 9.72
C ALA A 50 4.17 11.01 11.07
N LEU A 51 4.43 9.79 11.55
CA LEU A 51 3.89 9.31 12.82
C LEU A 51 4.49 10.05 14.04
N ARG A 52 5.76 10.44 14.00
CA ARG A 52 6.37 11.27 15.06
C ARG A 52 5.86 12.71 15.05
N ALA A 53 5.54 13.24 13.87
CA ALA A 53 4.96 14.58 13.71
C ALA A 53 3.48 14.67 14.14
N GLY A 54 2.86 13.56 14.56
CA GLY A 54 1.45 13.56 14.93
C GLY A 54 0.48 13.29 13.77
N GLY A 55 0.98 13.02 12.56
CA GLY A 55 0.15 12.72 11.38
C GLY A 55 -0.51 11.33 11.42
N ASP A 56 -1.51 11.08 10.60
CA ASP A 56 -2.17 9.78 10.52
C ASP A 56 -1.32 8.74 9.78
N LEU A 57 -1.60 7.44 10.04
CA LEU A 57 -0.95 6.38 9.27
C LEU A 57 -1.37 6.46 7.79
N VAL A 58 -2.66 6.62 7.51
CA VAL A 58 -3.17 6.77 6.15
C VAL A 58 -3.57 8.22 5.92
N THR A 59 -2.93 8.87 4.96
CA THR A 59 -3.21 10.27 4.59
C THR A 59 -4.48 10.38 3.73
N GLY A 60 -5.29 11.39 4.02
CA GLY A 60 -6.48 11.77 3.25
C GLY A 60 -7.81 11.30 3.85
N ASN A 61 -8.92 11.67 3.21
CA ASN A 61 -10.27 11.40 3.71
C ASN A 61 -10.64 9.92 3.57
N LEU A 62 -11.18 9.33 4.64
CA LEU A 62 -11.73 7.97 4.60
C LEU A 62 -12.82 7.86 3.52
N GLY A 63 -12.79 6.79 2.73
CA GLY A 63 -13.78 6.54 1.67
C GLY A 63 -13.52 7.22 0.33
N GLU A 64 -12.56 8.14 0.23
CA GLU A 64 -12.17 8.75 -1.04
C GLU A 64 -11.10 7.90 -1.76
N PHE A 65 -11.40 7.35 -2.95
CA PHE A 65 -10.42 6.53 -3.70
C PHE A 65 -9.97 7.26 -4.97
N SER A 66 -8.84 7.95 -4.87
CA SER A 66 -8.23 8.68 -5.98
C SER A 66 -6.78 8.23 -6.21
N VAL A 67 -6.29 8.44 -7.44
CA VAL A 67 -4.88 8.15 -7.79
C VAL A 67 -3.94 8.99 -6.91
N ALA A 68 -4.26 10.27 -6.70
CA ALA A 68 -3.50 11.16 -5.83
C ALA A 68 -3.38 10.60 -4.40
N ARG A 69 -4.47 10.04 -3.85
CA ARG A 69 -4.44 9.41 -2.52
C ARG A 69 -3.57 8.15 -2.50
N CYS A 70 -3.61 7.32 -3.54
CA CYS A 70 -2.70 6.17 -3.64
C CYS A 70 -1.23 6.62 -3.67
N VAL A 71 -0.91 7.69 -4.42
CA VAL A 71 0.44 8.26 -4.48
C VAL A 71 0.87 8.81 -3.12
N ALA A 72 -0.02 9.54 -2.42
CA ALA A 72 0.27 10.08 -1.09
C ALA A 72 0.51 8.99 -0.03
N ASN A 73 0.00 7.78 -0.24
CA ASN A 73 0.14 6.63 0.66
C ASN A 73 1.06 5.54 0.09
N LEU A 74 1.88 5.87 -0.92
CA LEU A 74 2.66 4.90 -1.66
C LEU A 74 3.61 4.11 -0.75
N ASP A 75 4.29 4.78 0.17
CA ASP A 75 5.25 4.16 1.09
C ASP A 75 4.62 3.02 1.90
N ILE A 76 3.37 3.18 2.34
CA ILE A 76 2.66 2.17 3.14
C ILE A 76 2.05 1.08 2.23
N LEU A 77 1.58 1.47 1.04
CA LEU A 77 0.97 0.56 0.07
C LEU A 77 2.00 -0.33 -0.64
N MET A 78 3.27 0.10 -0.76
CA MET A 78 4.30 -0.64 -1.49
C MET A 78 4.63 -2.00 -0.85
N PRO A 79 4.91 -2.13 0.46
CA PRO A 79 5.08 -3.43 1.12
C PRO A 79 3.87 -4.35 0.93
N LEU A 80 2.66 -3.79 1.03
CA LEU A 80 1.41 -4.53 0.80
C LEU A 80 1.28 -5.00 -0.66
N ALA A 81 1.65 -4.15 -1.63
CA ALA A 81 1.63 -4.48 -3.04
C ALA A 81 2.63 -5.60 -3.37
N ALA A 82 3.83 -5.52 -2.82
CA ALA A 82 4.89 -6.49 -3.03
C ALA A 82 4.49 -7.88 -2.50
N ARG A 83 3.98 -7.93 -1.27
CA ARG A 83 3.43 -9.15 -0.67
C ARG A 83 2.22 -9.66 -1.46
N SER A 84 1.32 -8.77 -1.91
CA SER A 84 0.17 -9.15 -2.73
C SER A 84 0.60 -9.82 -4.04
N PHE A 85 1.63 -9.29 -4.69
CA PHE A 85 2.18 -9.87 -5.90
C PHE A 85 2.78 -11.27 -5.65
N ALA A 86 3.57 -11.42 -4.58
CA ALA A 86 4.15 -12.70 -4.20
C ALA A 86 3.09 -13.79 -3.92
N CYS A 87 1.90 -13.40 -3.43
CA CYS A 87 0.78 -14.30 -3.21
C CYS A 87 -0.29 -14.27 -4.32
N ALA A 88 0.12 -14.23 -5.59
CA ALA A 88 -0.80 -14.31 -6.74
C ALA A 88 -1.96 -13.28 -6.68
N HIS A 89 -1.64 -12.05 -6.27
CA HIS A 89 -2.61 -10.98 -6.07
C HIS A 89 -3.72 -11.31 -5.07
N ARG A 90 -3.44 -12.10 -4.02
CA ARG A 90 -4.38 -12.24 -2.90
C ARG A 90 -4.45 -10.93 -2.09
N ARG A 91 -5.57 -10.74 -1.39
CA ARG A 91 -5.80 -9.57 -0.54
C ARG A 91 -5.41 -9.92 0.90
N PRO A 92 -4.88 -8.97 1.66
CA PRO A 92 -4.70 -9.15 3.09
C PRO A 92 -6.04 -9.40 3.78
N GLU A 93 -5.98 -10.20 4.85
CA GLU A 93 -7.07 -10.37 5.82
C GLU A 93 -7.14 -9.15 6.73
N ILE A 94 -8.36 -8.77 7.13
CA ILE A 94 -8.57 -7.53 7.89
C ILE A 94 -7.95 -7.63 9.29
N GLU A 95 -8.07 -8.77 9.95
CA GLU A 95 -7.52 -8.96 11.31
C GLU A 95 -6.00 -8.82 11.33
N GLY A 96 -5.30 -9.43 10.36
CA GLY A 96 -3.85 -9.25 10.23
C GLY A 96 -3.45 -7.79 9.96
N LEU A 97 -4.25 -7.03 9.21
CA LEU A 97 -4.00 -5.60 9.03
C LEU A 97 -4.24 -4.79 10.32
N ARG A 98 -5.30 -5.09 11.07
CA ARG A 98 -5.59 -4.43 12.35
C ARG A 98 -4.48 -4.66 13.36
N GLU A 99 -4.01 -5.90 13.46
CA GLU A 99 -2.89 -6.27 14.34
C GLU A 99 -1.64 -5.45 13.99
N GLN A 100 -1.22 -5.49 12.72
CA GLN A 100 0.00 -4.80 12.29
C GLN A 100 -0.13 -3.28 12.41
N THR A 101 -1.31 -2.72 12.10
CA THR A 101 -1.61 -1.28 12.28
C THR A 101 -1.48 -0.89 13.75
N THR A 102 -2.07 -1.68 14.66
CA THR A 102 -1.96 -1.47 16.11
C THR A 102 -0.50 -1.50 16.56
N LEU A 103 0.25 -2.52 16.15
CA LEU A 103 1.67 -2.67 16.52
C LEU A 103 2.51 -1.50 16.03
N THR A 104 2.27 -1.00 14.82
CA THR A 104 2.98 0.17 14.27
C THR A 104 2.69 1.42 15.09
N LEU A 105 1.42 1.67 15.41
CA LEU A 105 1.04 2.85 16.19
C LEU A 105 1.60 2.79 17.62
N GLN A 106 1.55 1.62 18.25
CA GLN A 106 2.13 1.39 19.58
C GLN A 106 3.65 1.56 19.59
N ALA A 107 4.35 1.14 18.54
CA ALA A 107 5.79 1.35 18.39
C ALA A 107 6.18 2.84 18.35
N HIS A 108 5.25 3.71 17.96
CA HIS A 108 5.41 5.16 17.98
C HIS A 108 4.72 5.84 19.19
N HIS A 109 4.52 5.09 20.28
CA HIS A 109 3.91 5.55 21.53
C HIS A 109 2.50 6.13 21.39
N ARG A 110 1.73 5.68 20.39
CA ARG A 110 0.32 6.03 20.26
C ARG A 110 -0.58 4.96 20.88
N GLN A 111 -1.72 5.40 21.39
CA GLN A 111 -2.80 4.53 21.86
C GLN A 111 -4.02 4.78 20.97
N PRO A 112 -4.11 4.10 19.81
CA PRO A 112 -5.23 4.29 18.91
C PRO A 112 -6.48 3.59 19.44
N ASP A 113 -7.64 4.19 19.18
CA ASP A 113 -8.93 3.54 19.42
C ASP A 113 -9.14 2.40 18.41
N GLU A 114 -9.84 1.35 18.83
CA GLU A 114 -10.09 0.16 18.01
C GLU A 114 -10.85 0.49 16.72
N SER A 115 -11.74 1.49 16.76
CA SER A 115 -12.45 2.01 15.60
C SER A 115 -11.51 2.64 14.57
N THR A 116 -10.54 3.44 15.02
CA THR A 116 -9.54 4.08 14.15
C THR A 116 -8.66 3.04 13.48
N VAL A 117 -8.23 2.02 14.23
CA VAL A 117 -7.46 0.90 13.68
C VAL A 117 -8.27 0.15 12.62
N ASP A 118 -9.56 -0.11 12.87
CA ASP A 118 -10.41 -0.80 11.92
C ASP A 118 -10.61 0.01 10.63
N ASP A 119 -10.90 1.31 10.76
CA ASP A 119 -11.04 2.23 9.63
C ASP A 119 -9.78 2.24 8.77
N TRP A 120 -8.60 2.37 9.37
CA TRP A 120 -7.33 2.34 8.63
C TRP A 120 -7.05 0.99 7.98
N ALA A 121 -7.32 -0.12 8.66
CA ALA A 121 -7.16 -1.46 8.09
C ALA A 121 -8.06 -1.65 6.85
N TRP A 122 -9.31 -1.19 6.91
CA TRP A 122 -10.21 -1.23 5.76
C TRP A 122 -9.76 -0.32 4.63
N GLU A 123 -9.32 0.90 4.94
CA GLU A 123 -8.86 1.84 3.93
C GLU A 123 -7.61 1.34 3.20
N LEU A 124 -6.63 0.77 3.91
CA LEU A 124 -5.44 0.14 3.30
C LEU A 124 -5.86 -0.96 2.30
N ARG A 125 -6.79 -1.82 2.70
CA ARG A 125 -7.29 -2.90 1.84
C ARG A 125 -8.02 -2.37 0.61
N LYS A 126 -8.81 -1.31 0.75
CA LYS A 126 -9.53 -0.66 -0.36
C LYS A 126 -8.57 0.06 -1.31
N LEU A 127 -7.58 0.80 -0.80
CA LEU A 127 -6.56 1.47 -1.58
C LEU A 127 -5.71 0.46 -2.39
N LEU A 128 -5.27 -0.63 -1.75
CA LEU A 128 -4.58 -1.72 -2.45
C LEU A 128 -5.46 -2.32 -3.56
N THR A 129 -6.75 -2.52 -3.30
CA THR A 129 -7.71 -3.03 -4.30
C THR A 129 -7.89 -2.05 -5.45
N PHE A 130 -8.01 -0.76 -5.17
CA PHE A 130 -8.12 0.29 -6.18
C PHE A 130 -6.89 0.32 -7.09
N MET A 131 -5.70 0.31 -6.50
CA MET A 131 -4.42 0.26 -7.21
C MET A 131 -4.33 -0.96 -8.12
N LYS A 132 -4.71 -2.15 -7.64
CA LYS A 132 -4.77 -3.38 -8.45
C LYS A 132 -5.75 -3.29 -9.61
N ARG A 133 -6.94 -2.72 -9.39
CA ARG A 133 -7.93 -2.50 -10.46
C ARG A 133 -7.44 -1.50 -11.51
N LYS A 134 -6.65 -0.50 -11.12
CA LYS A 134 -6.02 0.43 -12.07
C LYS A 134 -4.91 -0.25 -12.88
N ALA A 135 -4.05 -1.03 -12.22
CA ALA A 135 -3.03 -1.83 -12.88
C ALA A 135 -3.62 -2.83 -13.88
N ALA A 136 -4.67 -3.57 -13.49
CA ALA A 136 -5.35 -4.54 -14.35
C ALA A 136 -5.98 -3.91 -15.60
N ARG A 137 -6.47 -2.67 -15.49
CA ARG A 137 -7.06 -1.92 -16.62
C ARG A 137 -6.02 -1.22 -17.50
N ARG A 138 -4.74 -1.28 -17.14
CA ARG A 138 -3.66 -0.51 -17.81
C ARG A 138 -3.97 1.00 -17.87
N GLU A 139 -4.74 1.50 -16.90
CA GLU A 139 -5.03 2.92 -16.70
C GLU A 139 -3.94 3.62 -15.85
N VAL A 140 -2.80 2.96 -15.70
CA VAL A 140 -1.60 3.53 -15.08
C VAL A 140 -0.86 4.34 -16.14
N SER A 141 -0.43 5.54 -15.78
CA SER A 141 0.41 6.34 -16.68
C SER A 141 1.64 5.52 -17.06
N THR A 142 1.89 5.36 -18.36
CA THR A 142 3.06 4.64 -18.90
C THR A 142 4.31 5.51 -18.95
N ASP A 143 4.21 6.77 -18.50
CA ASP A 143 5.31 7.72 -18.57
C ASP A 143 6.44 7.29 -17.61
N LEU A 144 7.50 6.78 -18.22
CA LEU A 144 8.81 6.52 -17.63
C LEU A 144 9.35 7.78 -16.93
N CYS A 145 9.91 7.65 -15.73
CA CYS A 145 10.63 8.72 -15.08
C CYS A 145 11.50 8.12 -13.97
N LEU A 146 12.71 7.79 -14.41
CA LEU A 146 13.87 7.54 -13.58
C LEU A 146 14.69 8.83 -13.60
N HIS A 147 14.70 9.57 -12.48
CA HIS A 147 15.76 10.54 -12.21
C HIS A 147 16.60 10.00 -11.04
N LEU A 148 17.65 9.25 -11.42
CA LEU A 148 18.83 9.02 -10.58
C LEU A 148 19.71 10.27 -10.58
#